data_AF-W8KU68-F1
#
_entry.id   AF-W8KU68-F1
#
_cell.length_a   1.000
_cell.length_b   1.000
_cell.length_c   1.000
_cell.angle_alpha   90.00
_cell.angle_beta   90.00
_cell.angle_gamma   90.00
#
_symmetry.space_group_name_H-M   'P 1'
#
loop_
_entity.id
_entity.type
_entity.pdbx_description
1 polymer ?
#
loop_
_entity_poly.entity_id
_entity_poly.type
_entity_poly.pdbx_seq_one_letter_code
_entity_poly.pdbx_strand_id
1 'polypeptide(L)'
;MADIRRGKAFKRKGRRHILIDTETKLLNYMSRYLAIMKDMQTHGYREDADPHELGIAVSAAGELLKISSGKHRLAMAQVLGLTSVPVRVHHISREWWRMQTSNAREPVEKALVRVLRHLGKDNLEASA
;
A
#
# COMPACT_ATOMS: atom_id res chain seq x y z
N MET A 1 17.18 -30.00 15.60
CA MET A 1 15.78 -29.56 15.46
C MET A 1 15.66 -28.12 15.92
N ALA A 2 15.13 -27.23 15.06
CA ALA A 2 14.73 -25.89 15.47
C ALA A 2 13.40 -26.02 16.25
N ASP A 3 13.49 -25.83 17.56
CA ASP A 3 12.35 -25.80 18.48
C ASP A 3 11.62 -24.47 18.29
N ILE A 4 10.28 -24.46 18.30
CA ILE A 4 9.51 -23.20 18.38
C ILE A 4 9.89 -22.42 19.65
N ARG A 5 10.41 -23.12 20.67
CA ARG A 5 11.02 -22.56 21.89
C ARG A 5 12.48 -22.10 21.72
N ARG A 6 13.13 -22.35 20.57
CA ARG A 6 14.51 -21.92 20.22
C ARG A 6 14.56 -21.05 18.97
N GLY A 7 13.52 -20.25 18.71
CA GLY A 7 13.59 -19.19 17.70
C GLY A 7 14.68 -18.18 18.08
N LYS A 8 15.90 -18.30 17.55
CA LYS A 8 16.92 -17.27 17.71
C LYS A 8 16.45 -16.03 16.95
N ALA A 9 16.27 -14.92 17.65
CA ALA A 9 16.00 -13.63 17.03
C ALA A 9 17.04 -13.37 15.93
N PHE A 10 16.59 -13.14 14.70
CA PHE A 10 17.48 -12.73 13.61
C PHE A 10 17.95 -11.31 13.88
N LYS A 11 19.10 -11.16 14.56
CA LYS A 11 19.68 -9.85 14.87
C LYS A 11 20.26 -9.24 13.59
N ARG A 12 19.44 -8.50 12.85
CA ARG A 12 19.92 -7.58 11.80
C ARG A 12 20.16 -6.21 12.42
N LYS A 13 21.42 -5.74 12.41
CA LYS A 13 21.84 -4.44 12.98
C LYS A 13 20.93 -3.33 12.44
N GLY A 14 20.31 -2.55 13.33
CA GLY A 14 19.51 -1.37 12.98
C GLY A 14 18.00 -1.58 12.77
N ARG A 15 17.44 -2.79 12.88
CA ARG A 15 15.99 -3.02 12.84
C ARG A 15 15.49 -3.70 14.11
N ARG A 16 14.58 -3.05 14.83
CA ARG A 16 13.85 -3.66 15.96
C ARG A 16 12.88 -4.70 15.39
N HIS A 17 13.33 -5.95 15.26
CA HIS A 17 12.43 -7.06 15.00
C HIS A 17 11.75 -7.46 16.32
N ILE A 18 10.42 -7.61 16.29
CA ILE A 18 9.66 -8.16 17.41
C ILE A 18 10.00 -9.65 17.48
N LEU A 19 10.61 -10.09 18.59
CA LEU A 19 10.82 -11.51 18.85
C LEU A 19 9.48 -12.13 19.28
N ILE A 20 8.97 -13.06 18.46
CA ILE A 20 7.79 -13.86 18.75
C ILE A 20 8.28 -15.27 19.10
N ASP A 21 8.54 -15.50 20.38
CA ASP A 21 9.11 -16.74 20.95
C ASP A 21 8.17 -17.43 21.94
N THR A 22 6.95 -16.90 22.10
CA THR A 22 5.89 -17.50 22.91
C THR A 22 4.56 -17.47 22.16
N GLU A 23 3.70 -18.43 22.46
CA GLU A 23 2.34 -18.47 21.94
C GLU A 23 1.56 -17.21 22.28
N THR A 24 1.66 -16.70 23.51
CA THR A 24 1.02 -15.43 23.91
C THR A 24 1.47 -14.26 23.03
N LYS A 25 2.77 -14.14 22.72
CA LYS A 25 3.27 -13.09 21.82
C LYS A 25 2.75 -13.28 20.40
N LEU A 26 2.65 -14.51 19.92
CA LEU A 26 2.09 -14.83 18.60
C LEU A 26 0.62 -14.43 18.52
N LEU A 27 -0.19 -14.85 19.50
CA LEU A 27 -1.62 -14.53 19.58
C LEU A 27 -1.85 -13.02 19.68
N ASN A 28 -1.06 -12.31 20.51
CA ASN A 28 -1.14 -10.85 20.61
C ASN A 28 -0.78 -10.17 19.28
N TYR A 29 0.25 -10.66 18.60
CA TYR A 29 0.67 -10.13 17.30
C TYR A 29 -0.42 -10.35 16.23
N MET A 30 -1.02 -11.54 16.17
CA MET A 30 -2.11 -11.86 15.24
C MET A 30 -3.40 -11.09 15.55
N SER A 31 -3.75 -10.93 16.83
CA SER A 31 -4.96 -10.23 17.27
C SER A 31 -4.98 -8.76 16.81
N ARG A 32 -3.81 -8.12 16.73
CA ARG A 32 -3.69 -6.76 16.18
C ARG A 32 -4.10 -6.69 14.71
N TYR A 33 -3.68 -7.66 13.90
CA TYR A 33 -4.08 -7.70 12.48
C TYR A 33 -5.55 -8.04 12.30
N LEU A 34 -6.10 -8.94 13.12
CA LEU A 34 -7.52 -9.24 13.11
C LEU A 34 -8.36 -8.00 13.48
N ALA A 35 -7.92 -7.19 14.44
CA ALA A 35 -8.60 -5.95 14.78
C ALA A 35 -8.62 -4.96 13.59
N ILE A 36 -7.48 -4.79 12.92
CA ILE A 36 -7.37 -3.94 11.71
C ILE A 36 -8.30 -4.46 10.61
N MET A 37 -8.32 -5.77 10.37
CA MET A 37 -9.16 -6.36 9.32
C MET A 37 -10.65 -6.22 9.62
N LYS A 38 -11.07 -6.39 10.88
CA LYS A 38 -12.47 -6.17 11.31
C LYS A 38 -12.88 -4.70 11.17
N ASP A 39 -12.01 -3.78 11.54
CA ASP A 39 -12.24 -2.34 11.34
C ASP A 39 -12.40 -2.04 9.85
N MET A 40 -11.50 -2.55 9.01
CA MET A 40 -11.54 -2.37 7.55
C MET A 40 -12.78 -3.01 6.92
N GLN A 41 -13.26 -4.15 7.44
CA GLN A 41 -14.49 -4.77 6.97
C GLN A 41 -15.72 -3.89 7.24
N THR A 42 -15.70 -3.13 8.34
CA THR A 42 -16.84 -2.30 8.76
C THR A 42 -16.81 -0.92 8.10
N HIS A 43 -15.62 -0.32 8.01
CA HIS A 43 -15.44 1.08 7.60
C HIS A 43 -14.76 1.25 6.23
N GLY A 44 -14.42 0.14 5.57
CA GLY A 44 -13.59 0.16 4.37
C GLY A 44 -12.14 0.53 4.67
N TYR A 45 -11.39 0.86 3.61
CA TYR A 45 -9.99 1.27 3.76
C TYR A 45 -9.88 2.73 4.18
N ARG A 46 -9.49 2.98 5.42
CA ARG A 46 -9.32 4.32 5.99
C ARG A 46 -7.88 4.83 5.91
N GLU A 47 -7.65 6.01 5.34
CA GLU A 47 -6.29 6.59 5.25
C GLU A 47 -5.69 6.89 6.63
N ASP A 48 -6.51 7.38 7.56
CA ASP A 48 -6.13 7.84 8.90
C ASP A 48 -5.85 6.71 9.91
N ALA A 49 -6.18 5.47 9.55
CA ALA A 49 -6.03 4.31 10.44
C ALA A 49 -4.58 3.82 10.62
N ASP A 50 -3.63 4.29 9.79
CA ASP A 50 -2.21 3.96 9.91
C ASP A 50 -1.35 5.16 9.50
N PRO A 51 -0.31 5.53 10.27
CA PRO A 51 0.64 6.57 9.86
C PRO A 51 1.39 6.24 8.56
N HIS A 52 1.36 4.97 8.13
CA HIS A 52 1.97 4.51 6.91
C HIS A 52 0.92 4.27 5.82
N GLU A 53 0.78 5.28 4.97
CA GLU A 53 -0.09 5.24 3.81
C GLU A 53 0.37 4.18 2.78
N LEU A 54 -0.57 3.77 1.93
CA LEU A 54 -0.28 2.89 0.80
C LEU A 54 0.34 3.71 -0.33
N GLY A 55 1.67 3.66 -0.44
CA GLY A 55 2.41 4.39 -1.45
C GLY A 55 2.43 3.68 -2.81
N ILE A 56 2.31 4.47 -3.87
CA ILE A 56 2.45 4.00 -5.26
C ILE A 56 3.40 4.89 -6.06
N ALA A 57 3.97 4.30 -7.12
CA ALA A 57 4.72 4.99 -8.15
C ALA A 57 4.08 4.74 -9.52
N VAL A 58 4.23 5.69 -10.44
CA VAL A 58 3.79 5.52 -11.83
C VAL A 58 4.99 5.15 -12.71
N SER A 59 4.89 4.00 -13.39
CA SER A 59 5.93 3.49 -14.29
C SER A 59 6.05 4.33 -15.58
N ALA A 60 7.09 4.07 -16.40
CA ALA A 60 7.21 4.71 -17.72
C ALA A 60 6.05 4.34 -18.67
N ALA A 61 5.45 3.17 -18.49
CA ALA A 61 4.28 2.71 -19.23
C ALA A 61 2.95 3.23 -18.65
N GLY A 62 2.97 3.95 -17.52
CA GLY A 62 1.76 4.44 -16.85
C GLY A 62 1.14 3.47 -15.85
N GLU A 63 1.81 2.36 -15.54
CA GLU A 63 1.31 1.38 -14.58
C GLU A 63 1.48 1.86 -13.14
N LEU A 64 0.55 1.47 -12.27
CA LEU A 64 0.63 1.75 -10.84
C LEU A 64 1.48 0.67 -10.14
N LEU A 65 2.66 1.06 -9.71
CA LEU A 65 3.58 0.19 -8.98
C LEU A 65 3.39 0.41 -7.49
N LYS A 66 3.02 -0.64 -6.76
CA LYS A 66 2.98 -0.63 -5.31
C LYS A 66 4.40 -0.42 -4.77
N ILE A 67 4.63 0.67 -4.06
CA ILE A 67 5.91 0.96 -3.39
C ILE A 67 5.70 1.10 -1.87
N SER A 68 6.78 1.17 -1.11
CA SER A 68 6.77 1.43 0.35
C SER A 68 5.84 0.52 1.21
N SER A 69 5.23 1.07 2.26
CA SER A 69 4.51 0.44 3.37
C SER A 69 3.14 -0.17 2.99
N GLY A 70 2.30 -0.53 3.97
CA GLY A 70 0.91 -0.91 3.71
C GLY A 70 0.67 -2.31 3.12
N LYS A 71 1.67 -3.20 3.09
CA LYS A 71 1.53 -4.56 2.51
C LYS A 71 0.38 -5.37 3.12
N HIS A 72 0.31 -5.40 4.46
CA HIS A 72 -0.72 -6.14 5.17
C HIS A 72 -2.11 -5.54 4.93
N ARG A 73 -2.23 -4.21 4.96
CA ARG A 73 -3.51 -3.53 4.77
C ARG A 73 -4.03 -3.69 3.35
N LEU A 74 -3.16 -3.63 2.34
CA LEU A 74 -3.54 -3.91 0.96
C LEU A 74 -4.00 -5.37 0.80
N ALA A 75 -3.26 -6.34 1.36
CA ALA A 75 -3.66 -7.74 1.31
C ALA A 75 -5.01 -7.98 2.01
N MET A 76 -5.24 -7.34 3.16
CA MET A 76 -6.54 -7.39 3.85
C MET A 76 -7.66 -6.82 2.98
N ALA A 77 -7.42 -5.68 2.32
CA ALA A 77 -8.40 -5.06 1.43
C ALA A 77 -8.79 -6.00 0.27
N GLN A 78 -7.80 -6.69 -0.31
CA GLN A 78 -8.03 -7.68 -1.36
C GLN A 78 -8.84 -8.88 -0.84
N VAL A 79 -8.49 -9.42 0.33
CA VAL A 79 -9.25 -10.54 0.93
C VAL A 79 -10.68 -10.14 1.28
N LEU A 80 -10.89 -8.89 1.72
CA LEU A 80 -12.20 -8.35 2.02
C LEU A 80 -13.00 -7.96 0.75
N GLY A 81 -12.41 -8.07 -0.43
CA GLY A 81 -13.07 -7.72 -1.69
C GLY A 81 -13.35 -6.22 -1.84
N LEU A 82 -12.54 -5.36 -1.23
CA LEU A 82 -12.67 -3.91 -1.43
C LEU A 82 -12.35 -3.55 -2.88
N THR A 83 -13.28 -2.88 -3.55
CA THR A 83 -13.16 -2.48 -4.96
C THR A 83 -12.28 -1.24 -5.17
N SER A 84 -12.01 -0.49 -4.11
CA SER A 84 -11.17 0.71 -4.14
C SER A 84 -10.38 0.86 -2.85
N VAL A 85 -9.13 1.30 -2.99
CA VAL A 85 -8.25 1.64 -1.86
C VAL A 85 -7.60 2.99 -2.12
N PRO A 86 -7.58 3.89 -1.12
CA PRO A 86 -6.85 5.13 -1.24
C PRO A 86 -5.34 4.88 -1.24
N VAL A 87 -4.63 5.63 -2.08
CA VAL A 87 -3.19 5.52 -2.28
C VAL A 87 -2.56 6.90 -2.39
N ARG A 88 -1.28 7.00 -1.99
CA ARG A 88 -0.47 8.20 -2.21
C ARG A 88 0.55 7.96 -3.31
N VAL A 89 0.54 8.82 -4.33
CA VAL A 89 1.58 8.83 -5.36
C VAL A 89 2.83 9.51 -4.80
N HIS A 90 3.94 8.77 -4.68
CA HIS A 90 5.23 9.35 -4.25
C HIS A 90 6.15 9.67 -5.43
N HIS A 91 6.08 8.87 -6.49
CA HIS A 91 6.99 8.98 -7.62
C HIS A 91 6.25 8.82 -8.94
N ILE A 92 6.65 9.60 -9.94
CA ILE A 92 6.13 9.52 -11.30
C ILE A 92 7.34 9.45 -12.22
N SER A 93 7.34 8.49 -13.16
CA SER A 93 8.38 8.44 -14.19
C SER A 93 8.39 9.74 -15.00
N ARG A 94 9.57 10.35 -15.13
CA ARG A 94 9.75 11.59 -15.89
C ARG A 94 9.37 11.43 -17.36
N GLU A 95 9.67 10.28 -17.94
CA GLU A 95 9.36 9.97 -19.34
C GLU A 95 7.84 9.94 -19.55
N TRP A 96 7.14 9.19 -18.71
CA TRP A 96 5.68 9.14 -18.75
C TRP A 96 5.06 10.51 -18.53
N TRP A 97 5.52 11.27 -17.53
CA TRP A 97 5.05 12.63 -17.28
C TRP A 97 5.19 13.53 -18.52
N ARG A 98 6.35 13.47 -19.19
CA ARG A 98 6.58 14.25 -20.42
C ARG A 98 5.64 13.84 -21.54
N MET A 99 5.36 12.55 -21.72
CA MET A 99 4.39 12.09 -22.71
C MET A 99 3.00 12.68 -22.44
N GLN A 100 2.53 12.58 -21.19
CA GLN A 100 1.20 13.05 -20.78
C GLN A 100 1.03 14.58 -20.80
N THR A 101 2.13 15.33 -20.66
CA THR A 101 2.11 16.80 -20.54
C THR A 101 2.80 17.54 -21.68
N SER A 102 3.26 16.84 -22.71
CA SER A 102 3.97 17.41 -23.87
C SER A 102 3.27 18.62 -24.51
N ASN A 103 1.93 18.60 -24.57
CA ASN A 103 1.12 19.68 -25.14
C ASN A 103 0.31 20.46 -24.09
N ALA A 104 0.60 20.27 -22.79
CA ALA A 104 -0.14 20.94 -21.73
C ALA A 104 0.21 22.43 -21.71
N ARG A 105 -0.80 23.29 -21.90
CA ARG A 105 -0.70 24.75 -21.74
C ARG A 105 -1.21 25.22 -20.37
N GLU A 106 -1.71 24.29 -19.58
CA GLU A 106 -2.24 24.53 -18.23
C GLU A 106 -1.12 24.49 -17.18
N PRO A 107 -1.33 25.11 -16.00
CA PRO A 107 -0.44 24.96 -14.85
C PRO A 107 -0.23 23.50 -14.47
N VAL A 108 0.97 23.19 -13.95
CA VAL A 108 1.41 21.83 -13.59
C VAL A 108 0.43 21.13 -12.65
N GLU A 109 -0.16 21.85 -11.71
CA GLU A 109 -1.11 21.32 -10.73
C GLU A 109 -2.38 20.82 -11.39
N LYS A 110 -2.88 21.55 -12.40
CA LYS A 110 -4.07 21.14 -13.18
C LYS A 110 -3.77 19.93 -14.06
N ALA A 111 -2.60 19.94 -14.71
CA ALA A 111 -2.14 18.79 -15.49
C ALA A 111 -2.02 17.53 -14.62
N LEU A 112 -1.49 17.66 -13.40
CA LEU A 112 -1.36 16.56 -12.46
C LEU A 112 -2.72 15.98 -12.07
N VAL A 113 -3.67 16.82 -11.67
CA VAL A 113 -5.02 16.36 -11.29
C VAL A 113 -5.73 15.67 -12.47
N ARG A 114 -5.61 16.23 -13.68
CA ARG A 114 -6.19 15.62 -14.89
C ARG A 114 -5.61 14.23 -15.15
N VAL A 115 -4.29 14.10 -15.12
CA VAL A 115 -3.56 12.86 -15.37
C VAL A 115 -3.86 11.80 -14.30
N LEU A 116 -3.89 12.19 -13.02
CA LEU A 116 -4.22 11.27 -11.93
C LEU A 116 -5.67 10.77 -12.01
N ARG A 117 -6.61 11.64 -12.44
CA ARG A 117 -8.01 11.24 -12.64
C ARG A 117 -8.15 10.23 -13.78
N HIS A 118 -7.37 10.38 -14.86
CA HIS A 118 -7.37 9.44 -15.98
C HIS A 118 -6.86 8.06 -15.53
N LEU A 119 -5.72 8.01 -14.82
CA LEU A 119 -5.20 6.77 -14.25
C LEU A 119 -6.18 6.05 -13.31
N GLY A 120 -6.98 6.80 -12.55
CA GLY A 120 -8.01 6.23 -11.69
C GLY A 120 -9.20 5.63 -12.45
N LYS A 121 -9.52 6.14 -13.64
CA LYS A 121 -10.65 5.67 -14.47
C LYS A 121 -10.28 4.48 -15.33
N ASP A 122 -9.13 4.51 -15.98
CA ASP A 122 -8.73 3.45 -16.94
C ASP A 122 -8.55 2.10 -16.23
N ASN A 123 -8.16 2.11 -14.95
CA ASN A 123 -8.03 0.90 -14.15
C ASN A 123 -9.39 0.35 -13.63
N LEU A 124 -10.44 1.17 -13.58
CA LEU A 124 -11.79 0.70 -13.24
C LEU A 124 -12.44 -0.03 -14.43
N GLU A 125 -12.18 0.42 -15.66
CA GLU A 125 -12.73 -0.23 -16.86
C GLU A 125 -11.98 -1.50 -17.25
N ALA A 126 -10.69 -1.63 -16.92
CA ALA A 126 -9.91 -2.85 -17.16
C ALA A 126 -10.24 -4.02 -16.20
N SER A 127 -11.06 -3.80 -15.16
CA SER A 127 -11.43 -4.80 -14.15
C SER A 127 -12.91 -5.22 -14.19
N ALA A 128 -13.67 -4.79 -15.22
CA ALA A 128 -15.05 -5.17 -15.48
C ALA A 128 -15.13 -6.23 -16.59
#